data_AF-A0AAW1KF29-F1
#
_entry.id   AF-A0AAW1KF29-F1
#
_cell.length_a   1.000
_cell.length_b   1.000
_cell.length_c   1.000
_cell.angle_alpha   90.00
_cell.angle_beta   90.00
_cell.angle_gamma   90.00
#
_symmetry.space_group_name_H-M   'P 1'
#
loop_
_entity.id
_entity.type
_entity.pdbx_description
1 polymer ?
#
loop_
_entity_poly.entity_id
_entity_poly.type
_entity_poly.pdbx_seq_one_letter_code
_entity_poly.pdbx_strand_id
1 'polypeptide(L)'
;MAEKWEAVQAKIDGSEHATTSSLTMRQLLTGDSSPPSPDVTPSPIHTPLSESASPNSFHTNAALQLINSVTALDDEARSRQRILTFAAKRYATALDRNPADYDALYNWALVLQESADNVDPDSASPSKDALLEEACNKYEEATRLCPTLHDAFYNWAIAISDRARMRGRTKEAEELWKQATEHYEKAVQLNWNSPQALNNWGLALQELSAIVPAKEKHNIVKTAISKFRAAIQLQFDFHRAIYNLGTVLYSLAEDLLRIGGSGSSKDVSPNELYSQCAIYIAAAHALKPNYPVYRSALRLVRSMLPLPYLKVGYLTAPPAGNPIAPHNDWKRTQFVLNHEGLYQLVESEQKPSRQSLSSKPTDAAHSNRSTVKVGIPNIASVSAFADLSLPPGAGLCIDTIDGPIYLVADSWESLDGWLDAIRLVYTTFARGKSDVLAGVITG
;
A
#
# COMPACT_ATOMS: atom_id res chain seq x y z
N MET A 1 -9.27 7.31 -22.21
CA MET A 1 -8.82 7.50 -20.82
C MET A 1 -7.95 6.35 -20.34
N ALA A 2 -8.28 5.09 -20.69
CA ALA A 2 -7.42 3.91 -20.47
C ALA A 2 -5.96 4.09 -20.93
N GLU A 3 -5.70 4.58 -22.16
CA GLU A 3 -4.33 4.86 -22.65
C GLU A 3 -3.58 5.92 -21.81
N LYS A 4 -4.31 6.89 -21.24
CA LYS A 4 -3.72 7.90 -20.34
C LYS A 4 -3.39 7.29 -18.97
N TRP A 5 -4.11 6.25 -18.56
CA TRP A 5 -3.86 5.51 -17.32
C TRP A 5 -2.70 4.52 -17.48
N GLU A 6 -2.63 3.78 -18.59
CA GLU A 6 -1.48 2.93 -18.92
C GLU A 6 -0.20 3.76 -19.07
N ALA A 7 -0.26 4.97 -19.63
CA ALA A 7 0.87 5.88 -19.68
C ALA A 7 1.27 6.47 -18.31
N VAL A 8 0.34 6.53 -17.35
CA VAL A 8 0.64 6.90 -15.95
C VAL A 8 1.22 5.71 -15.20
N GLN A 9 0.70 4.49 -15.40
CA GLN A 9 1.22 3.25 -14.84
C GLN A 9 2.63 2.93 -15.36
N ALA A 10 2.88 3.04 -16.67
CA ALA A 10 4.21 2.88 -17.24
C ALA A 10 5.22 3.94 -16.73
N LYS A 11 4.75 5.14 -16.34
CA LYS A 11 5.58 6.15 -15.66
C LYS A 11 5.81 5.85 -14.18
N ILE A 12 4.90 5.13 -13.53
CA ILE A 12 5.09 4.60 -12.17
C ILE A 12 6.17 3.54 -12.24
N ASP A 13 6.02 2.53 -13.10
CA ASP A 13 6.97 1.44 -13.34
C ASP A 13 8.35 1.98 -13.78
N GLY A 14 8.39 3.03 -14.61
CA GLY A 14 9.64 3.71 -14.98
C GLY A 14 10.28 4.56 -13.87
N SER A 15 9.51 4.94 -12.85
CA SER A 15 10.00 5.63 -11.64
C SER A 15 10.28 4.67 -10.48
N GLU A 16 9.83 3.40 -10.58
CA GLU A 16 10.06 2.34 -9.59
C GLU A 16 11.54 2.02 -9.42
N HIS A 17 12.37 2.23 -10.44
CA HIS A 17 13.82 2.03 -10.35
C HIS A 17 14.55 2.95 -9.37
N ALA A 18 13.93 4.02 -8.87
CA ALA A 18 14.62 5.02 -8.06
C ALA A 18 14.22 5.05 -6.57
N THR A 19 13.18 4.32 -6.13
CA THR A 19 12.75 4.45 -4.72
C THR A 19 12.14 3.19 -4.07
N THR A 20 12.39 1.99 -4.60
CA THR A 20 12.51 0.79 -3.76
C THR A 20 13.88 0.81 -3.08
N SER A 21 14.09 1.82 -2.22
CA SER A 21 15.10 1.68 -1.17
C SER A 21 14.56 0.67 -0.16
N SER A 22 14.70 -0.61 -0.52
CA SER A 22 15.12 -1.64 0.44
C SER A 22 16.25 -1.05 1.30
N LEU A 23 16.45 -1.55 2.51
CA LEU A 23 17.68 -1.24 3.23
C LEU A 23 18.85 -1.53 2.29
N THR A 24 19.42 -0.48 1.68
CA THR A 24 20.59 -0.64 0.84
C THR A 24 21.63 -1.33 1.70
N MET A 25 22.42 -2.27 1.16
CA MET A 25 23.56 -2.88 1.85
C MET A 25 24.42 -1.85 2.63
N ARG A 26 24.41 -0.58 2.21
CA ARG A 26 25.01 0.57 2.89
C ARG A 26 24.51 0.81 4.33
N GLN A 27 23.23 0.58 4.63
CA GLN A 27 22.64 0.73 5.97
C GLN A 27 22.97 -0.46 6.89
N LEU A 28 23.18 -1.65 6.33
CA LEU A 28 23.62 -2.85 7.07
C LEU A 28 25.14 -2.86 7.33
N LEU A 29 25.94 -2.32 6.40
CA LEU A 29 27.41 -2.28 6.51
C LEU A 29 27.96 -1.15 7.39
N THR A 30 27.13 -0.19 7.82
CA THR A 30 27.55 0.95 8.67
C THR A 30 27.29 0.72 10.16
N GLY A 31 26.66 -0.41 10.53
CA GLY A 31 26.20 -0.72 11.88
C GLY A 31 27.20 -1.41 12.81
N ASP A 32 28.45 -1.65 12.40
CA ASP A 32 29.43 -2.28 13.30
C ASP A 32 30.85 -1.76 13.04
N SER A 33 31.26 -0.76 13.82
CA SER A 33 32.65 -0.30 13.89
C SER A 33 33.15 -0.46 15.31
N SER A 34 33.65 -1.66 15.60
CA SER A 34 34.49 -1.94 16.77
C SER A 34 35.86 -2.46 16.27
N PRO A 35 36.99 -1.87 16.66
CA PRO A 35 38.31 -2.27 16.16
C PRO A 35 38.80 -3.58 16.79
N PRO A 36 39.63 -4.39 16.08
CA PRO A 36 40.12 -5.66 16.61
C PRO A 36 41.35 -5.47 17.52
N SER A 37 41.41 -6.27 18.59
CA SER A 37 42.60 -6.47 19.43
C SER A 37 43.61 -7.40 18.74
N PRO A 38 44.94 -7.23 18.94
CA PRO A 38 45.97 -8.05 18.30
C PRO A 38 46.33 -9.31 19.12
N ASP A 39 47.10 -10.18 18.48
CA ASP A 39 47.82 -11.36 18.98
C ASP A 39 47.08 -12.71 19.00
N VAL A 40 47.35 -13.54 17.99
CA VAL A 40 47.98 -14.88 18.15
C VAL A 40 48.78 -15.22 16.87
N THR A 41 50.05 -15.58 17.05
CA THR A 41 51.01 -16.05 16.01
C THR A 41 50.71 -17.46 15.46
N PRO A 42 51.18 -17.82 14.26
CA PRO A 42 50.74 -19.01 13.53
C PRO A 42 51.52 -20.27 13.91
N SER A 43 50.91 -21.44 13.73
CA SER A 43 51.67 -22.69 13.54
C SER A 43 51.07 -23.48 12.38
N PRO A 44 51.92 -24.11 11.54
CA PRO A 44 51.48 -24.71 10.29
C PRO A 44 51.02 -26.15 10.53
N ILE A 45 50.31 -26.73 9.55
CA ILE A 45 50.70 -27.99 8.89
C ILE A 45 49.48 -28.74 8.25
N HIS A 46 49.71 -29.10 6.99
CA HIS A 46 49.15 -30.18 6.15
C HIS A 46 47.68 -30.19 5.67
N THR A 47 47.55 -29.89 4.38
CA THR A 47 46.69 -30.59 3.41
C THR A 47 47.08 -32.07 3.29
N PRO A 48 46.11 -32.96 3.01
CA PRO A 48 46.02 -33.47 1.65
C PRO A 48 44.60 -33.50 1.06
N LEU A 49 44.57 -33.47 -0.27
CA LEU A 49 43.42 -33.43 -1.16
C LEU A 49 42.42 -34.58 -0.98
N SER A 50 41.15 -34.24 -1.15
CA SER A 50 40.10 -35.09 -1.72
C SER A 50 38.90 -34.20 -2.05
N GLU A 51 38.89 -33.57 -3.23
CA GLU A 51 37.72 -32.85 -3.77
C GLU A 51 36.67 -33.88 -4.19
N SER A 52 35.87 -34.33 -3.23
CA SER A 52 34.48 -34.66 -3.52
C SER A 52 33.73 -33.33 -3.50
N ALA A 53 33.57 -32.71 -4.68
CA ALA A 53 32.81 -31.47 -4.81
C ALA A 53 31.41 -31.69 -4.24
N SER A 54 31.17 -31.14 -3.05
CA SER A 54 29.86 -31.16 -2.41
C SER A 54 28.89 -30.38 -3.31
N PRO A 55 27.60 -30.73 -3.38
CA PRO A 55 26.61 -30.01 -4.19
C PRO A 55 26.65 -28.48 -3.94
N ASN A 56 26.91 -28.08 -2.69
CA ASN A 56 27.06 -26.67 -2.30
C ASN A 56 28.22 -25.96 -2.99
N SER A 57 29.33 -26.64 -3.30
CA SER A 57 30.48 -26.02 -3.99
C SER A 57 30.14 -25.61 -5.43
N PHE A 58 29.29 -26.38 -6.12
CA PHE A 58 28.85 -26.07 -7.48
C PHE A 58 27.93 -24.85 -7.52
N HIS A 59 26.94 -24.77 -6.62
CA HIS A 59 26.05 -23.61 -6.52
C HIS A 59 26.79 -22.33 -6.10
N THR A 60 27.73 -22.45 -5.16
CA THR A 60 28.63 -21.35 -4.73
C THR A 60 29.44 -20.81 -5.91
N ASN A 61 29.99 -21.70 -6.75
CA ASN A 61 30.76 -21.33 -7.93
C ASN A 61 29.89 -20.67 -9.02
N ALA A 62 28.67 -21.16 -9.23
CA ALA A 62 27.73 -20.58 -10.20
C ALA A 62 27.31 -19.15 -9.82
N ALA A 63 26.96 -18.91 -8.56
CA ALA A 63 26.59 -17.59 -8.06
C ALA A 63 27.73 -16.57 -8.20
N LEU A 64 28.97 -16.96 -7.88
CA LEU A 64 30.14 -16.10 -8.07
C LEU A 64 30.42 -15.82 -9.55
N GLN A 65 30.25 -16.80 -10.43
CA GLN A 65 30.42 -16.61 -11.87
C GLN A 65 29.45 -15.56 -12.42
N LEU A 66 28.17 -15.62 -12.04
CA LEU A 66 27.16 -14.63 -12.42
C LEU A 66 27.55 -13.22 -11.93
N ILE A 67 27.95 -13.08 -10.66
CA ILE A 67 28.30 -11.76 -10.10
C ILE A 67 29.55 -11.17 -10.77
N ASN A 68 30.52 -12.01 -11.13
CA ASN A 68 31.76 -11.58 -11.78
C ASN A 68 31.55 -11.17 -13.25
N SER A 69 30.52 -11.70 -13.91
CA SER A 69 30.23 -11.39 -15.31
C SER A 69 29.36 -10.13 -15.50
N VAL A 70 28.84 -9.53 -14.42
CA VAL A 70 28.03 -8.30 -14.51
C VAL A 70 28.84 -7.15 -15.09
N THR A 71 28.40 -6.66 -16.25
CA THR A 71 28.90 -5.45 -16.89
C THR A 71 28.06 -4.24 -16.46
N ALA A 72 28.70 -3.24 -15.86
CA ALA A 72 28.06 -2.04 -15.35
C ALA A 72 28.15 -0.85 -16.32
N LEU A 73 27.07 -0.08 -16.43
CA LEU A 73 26.90 1.01 -17.39
C LEU A 73 27.78 2.25 -17.12
N ASP A 74 27.99 2.58 -15.85
CA ASP A 74 28.73 3.77 -15.43
C ASP A 74 29.78 3.46 -14.35
N ASP A 75 30.62 4.46 -14.02
CA ASP A 75 31.69 4.30 -13.03
C ASP A 75 31.16 4.04 -11.62
N GLU A 76 29.96 4.54 -11.29
CA GLU A 76 29.33 4.33 -9.99
C GLU A 76 28.84 2.89 -9.87
N ALA A 77 28.11 2.40 -10.85
CA ALA A 77 27.63 1.03 -10.99
C ALA A 77 28.81 0.04 -11.01
N ARG A 78 29.93 0.37 -11.68
CA ARG A 78 31.14 -0.46 -11.65
C ARG A 78 31.75 -0.50 -10.25
N SER A 79 31.74 0.62 -9.53
CA SER A 79 32.22 0.70 -8.15
C SER A 79 31.31 -0.09 -7.20
N ARG A 80 29.99 0.03 -7.34
CA ARG A 80 28.99 -0.78 -6.62
C ARG A 80 29.22 -2.26 -6.90
N GLN A 81 29.37 -2.66 -8.16
CA GLN A 81 29.58 -4.06 -8.52
C GLN A 81 30.85 -4.64 -7.91
N ARG A 82 31.96 -3.89 -7.85
CA ARG A 82 33.19 -4.35 -7.16
C ARG A 82 32.95 -4.64 -5.68
N ILE A 83 32.16 -3.80 -5.00
CA ILE A 83 31.80 -3.99 -3.59
C ILE A 83 30.93 -5.24 -3.44
N LEU A 84 29.95 -5.43 -4.33
CA LEU A 84 29.07 -6.60 -4.35
C LEU A 84 29.88 -7.90 -4.59
N THR A 85 30.79 -7.90 -5.56
CA THR A 85 31.71 -9.03 -5.80
C THR A 85 32.56 -9.35 -4.57
N PHE A 86 33.08 -8.33 -3.88
CA PHE A 86 33.86 -8.53 -2.66
C PHE A 86 33.01 -9.14 -1.55
N ALA A 87 31.79 -8.64 -1.34
CA ALA A 87 30.85 -9.18 -0.36
C ALA A 87 30.48 -10.64 -0.67
N ALA A 88 30.14 -10.95 -1.93
CA ALA A 88 29.82 -12.31 -2.37
C ALA A 88 30.94 -13.31 -2.08
N LYS A 89 32.20 -12.93 -2.33
CA LYS A 89 33.37 -13.78 -1.99
C LYS A 89 33.47 -14.04 -0.49
N ARG A 90 33.17 -13.05 0.34
CA ARG A 90 33.17 -13.23 1.81
C ARG A 90 32.06 -14.18 2.25
N TYR A 91 30.86 -14.06 1.71
CA TYR A 91 29.77 -14.98 2.02
C TYR A 91 30.04 -16.40 1.52
N ALA A 92 30.65 -16.55 0.33
CA ALA A 92 31.12 -17.85 -0.16
C ALA A 92 32.12 -18.50 0.82
N THR A 93 33.14 -17.76 1.26
CA THR A 93 34.12 -18.26 2.25
C THR A 93 33.47 -18.55 3.61
N ALA A 94 32.46 -17.78 4.03
CA ALA A 94 31.71 -18.06 5.25
C ALA A 94 30.97 -19.40 5.15
N LEU A 95 30.34 -19.68 4.01
CA LEU A 95 29.62 -20.92 3.75
C LEU A 95 30.53 -22.13 3.55
N ASP A 96 31.74 -21.95 3.03
CA ASP A 96 32.76 -23.01 3.01
C ASP A 96 33.15 -23.45 4.44
N ARG A 97 33.14 -22.51 5.38
CA ARG A 97 33.46 -22.77 6.79
C ARG A 97 32.25 -23.28 7.57
N ASN A 98 31.07 -22.75 7.27
CA ASN A 98 29.81 -23.11 7.91
C ASN A 98 28.67 -23.14 6.87
N PRO A 99 28.39 -24.31 6.26
CA PRO A 99 27.31 -24.44 5.29
C PRO A 99 25.90 -24.18 5.86
N ALA A 100 25.75 -24.14 7.19
CA ALA A 100 24.48 -23.88 7.87
C ALA A 100 24.32 -22.39 8.29
N ASP A 101 25.20 -21.50 7.81
CA ASP A 101 25.09 -20.06 8.05
C ASP A 101 23.98 -19.46 7.17
N TYR A 102 22.75 -19.45 7.71
CA TYR A 102 21.59 -18.90 7.00
C TYR A 102 21.71 -17.39 6.77
N ASP A 103 22.42 -16.66 7.63
CA ASP A 103 22.64 -15.22 7.49
C ASP A 103 23.56 -14.93 6.31
N ALA A 104 24.61 -15.73 6.12
CA ALA A 104 25.47 -15.64 4.93
C ALA A 104 24.70 -15.97 3.64
N LEU A 105 23.81 -16.97 3.66
CA LEU A 105 22.95 -17.29 2.51
C LEU A 105 21.98 -16.14 2.19
N TYR A 106 21.28 -15.62 3.21
CA TYR A 106 20.36 -14.49 3.06
C TYR A 106 21.06 -13.24 2.51
N ASN A 107 22.19 -12.87 3.08
CA ASN A 107 22.92 -11.68 2.63
C ASN A 107 23.55 -11.87 1.25
N TRP A 108 23.91 -13.09 0.86
CA TRP A 108 24.36 -13.36 -0.49
C TRP A 108 23.21 -13.26 -1.50
N ALA A 109 22.00 -13.72 -1.15
CA ALA A 109 20.81 -13.52 -1.97
C ALA A 109 20.54 -12.02 -2.22
N LEU A 110 20.68 -11.17 -1.20
CA LEU A 110 20.61 -9.71 -1.36
C LEU A 110 21.66 -9.18 -2.35
N VAL A 111 22.91 -9.64 -2.23
CA VAL A 111 23.99 -9.24 -3.16
C VAL A 111 23.67 -9.64 -4.59
N LEU A 112 23.03 -10.80 -4.81
CA LEU A 112 22.60 -11.26 -6.13
C LEU A 112 21.48 -10.36 -6.69
N GLN A 113 20.48 -9.99 -5.90
CA GLN A 113 19.44 -9.04 -6.33
C GLN A 113 20.02 -7.67 -6.69
N GLU A 114 20.87 -7.10 -5.83
CA GLU A 114 21.53 -5.82 -6.09
C GLU A 114 22.45 -5.88 -7.32
N SER A 115 23.08 -7.04 -7.57
CA SER A 115 23.85 -7.26 -8.80
C SER A 115 22.93 -7.33 -10.03
N ALA A 116 21.74 -7.91 -9.89
CA ALA A 116 20.73 -7.99 -10.95
C ALA A 116 20.23 -6.60 -11.38
N ASP A 117 20.13 -5.66 -10.44
CA ASP A 117 19.80 -4.25 -10.73
C ASP A 117 20.96 -3.44 -11.32
N ASN A 118 22.20 -3.89 -11.15
CA ASN A 118 23.37 -3.30 -11.81
C ASN A 118 23.60 -3.83 -13.25
N VAL A 119 22.86 -4.84 -13.69
CA VAL A 119 22.99 -5.39 -15.04
C VAL A 119 22.56 -4.35 -16.08
N ASP A 120 23.43 -4.13 -17.06
CA ASP A 120 23.08 -3.38 -18.27
C ASP A 120 21.86 -4.05 -18.97
N PRO A 121 20.75 -3.32 -19.21
CA PRO A 121 19.57 -3.86 -19.90
C PRO A 121 19.88 -4.49 -21.27
N ASP A 122 20.93 -4.06 -21.95
CA ASP A 122 21.35 -4.57 -23.26
C ASP A 122 22.30 -5.79 -23.14
N SER A 123 22.71 -6.16 -21.92
CA SER A 123 23.60 -7.30 -21.70
C SER A 123 22.85 -8.63 -21.81
N ALA A 124 23.35 -9.51 -22.67
CA ALA A 124 22.82 -10.87 -22.83
C ALA A 124 23.32 -11.85 -21.76
N SER A 125 24.41 -11.56 -21.04
CA SER A 125 24.97 -12.44 -20.02
C SER A 125 25.84 -11.68 -19.01
N PRO A 126 25.59 -11.81 -17.70
CA PRO A 126 24.50 -12.57 -17.09
C PRO A 126 23.17 -11.84 -17.31
N SER A 127 22.08 -12.58 -17.52
CA SER A 127 20.76 -11.96 -17.55
C SER A 127 20.34 -11.56 -16.14
N LYS A 128 19.58 -10.47 -16.02
CA LYS A 128 18.95 -10.07 -14.75
C LYS A 128 18.16 -11.23 -14.12
N ASP A 129 17.44 -12.00 -14.94
CA ASP A 129 16.64 -13.15 -14.49
C ASP A 129 17.51 -14.27 -13.88
N ALA A 130 18.69 -14.57 -14.45
CA ALA A 130 19.58 -15.59 -13.90
C ALA A 130 20.12 -15.22 -12.51
N LEU A 131 20.42 -13.94 -12.28
CA LEU A 131 20.83 -13.45 -10.96
C LEU A 131 19.66 -13.51 -9.95
N LEU A 132 18.45 -13.15 -10.37
CA LEU A 132 17.25 -13.23 -9.53
C LEU A 132 16.87 -14.68 -9.19
N GLU A 133 17.03 -15.61 -10.14
CA GLU A 133 16.82 -17.03 -9.90
C GLU A 133 17.81 -17.59 -8.88
N GLU A 134 19.10 -17.27 -9.00
CA GLU A 134 20.08 -17.70 -8.02
C GLU A 134 19.86 -17.02 -6.65
N ALA A 135 19.36 -15.79 -6.61
CA ALA A 135 18.93 -15.16 -5.37
C ALA A 135 17.77 -15.93 -4.71
N CYS A 136 16.78 -16.37 -5.50
CA CYS A 136 15.68 -17.21 -5.02
C CYS A 136 16.19 -18.52 -4.41
N ASN A 137 17.13 -19.20 -5.07
CA ASN A 137 17.74 -20.42 -4.54
C ASN A 137 18.40 -20.18 -3.17
N LYS A 138 19.14 -19.08 -3.02
CA LYS A 138 19.80 -18.72 -1.77
C LYS A 138 18.81 -18.36 -0.65
N TYR A 139 17.69 -17.69 -0.98
CA TYR A 139 16.60 -17.48 -0.01
C TYR A 139 15.93 -18.78 0.41
N GLU A 140 15.71 -19.71 -0.53
CA GLU A 140 15.18 -21.03 -0.21
C GLU A 140 16.09 -21.77 0.78
N GLU A 141 17.40 -21.80 0.52
CA GLU A 141 18.38 -22.40 1.43
C GLU A 141 18.37 -21.71 2.81
N ALA A 142 18.35 -20.38 2.86
CA ALA A 142 18.33 -19.62 4.11
C ALA A 142 17.05 -19.89 4.93
N THR A 143 15.88 -19.92 4.29
CA THR A 143 14.60 -20.18 4.95
C THR A 143 14.42 -21.64 5.35
N ARG A 144 15.08 -22.58 4.67
CA ARG A 144 15.15 -23.99 5.10
C ARG A 144 15.92 -24.14 6.41
N LEU A 145 17.00 -23.38 6.58
CA LEU A 145 17.81 -23.36 7.80
C LEU A 145 17.16 -22.53 8.93
N CYS A 146 16.50 -21.43 8.58
CA CYS A 146 15.79 -20.56 9.52
C CYS A 146 14.35 -20.26 9.02
N PRO A 147 13.37 -21.13 9.33
CA PRO A 147 11.98 -20.99 8.86
C PRO A 147 11.22 -19.78 9.40
N THR A 148 11.80 -19.04 10.34
CA THR A 148 11.25 -17.83 10.95
C THR A 148 11.89 -16.55 10.44
N LEU A 149 12.81 -16.63 9.47
CA LEU A 149 13.48 -15.47 8.88
C LEU A 149 12.54 -14.71 7.94
N HIS A 150 11.71 -13.83 8.51
CA HIS A 150 10.70 -13.08 7.74
C HIS A 150 11.31 -12.21 6.63
N ASP A 151 12.51 -11.67 6.84
CA ASP A 151 13.17 -10.80 5.86
C ASP A 151 13.59 -11.56 4.61
N ALA A 152 13.98 -12.84 4.76
CA ALA A 152 14.25 -13.71 3.63
C ALA A 152 12.98 -13.97 2.82
N PHE A 153 11.85 -14.31 3.47
CA PHE A 153 10.57 -14.48 2.78
C PHE A 153 10.12 -13.20 2.05
N TYR A 154 10.27 -12.04 2.70
CA TYR A 154 9.90 -10.76 2.11
C TYR A 154 10.75 -10.42 0.88
N ASN A 155 12.07 -10.53 0.97
CA ASN A 155 12.96 -10.20 -0.16
C ASN A 155 12.93 -11.26 -1.26
N TRP A 156 12.66 -12.52 -0.90
CA TRP A 156 12.40 -13.58 -1.87
C TRP A 156 11.14 -13.28 -2.69
N ALA A 157 10.06 -12.83 -2.04
CA ALA A 157 8.86 -12.41 -2.74
C ALA A 157 9.12 -11.23 -3.69
N ILE A 158 9.99 -10.28 -3.33
CA ILE A 158 10.44 -9.21 -4.23
C ILE A 158 11.18 -9.79 -5.45
N ALA A 159 12.15 -10.69 -5.24
CA ALA A 159 12.89 -11.31 -6.34
C ALA A 159 11.96 -12.03 -7.33
N ILE A 160 11.00 -12.80 -6.81
CA ILE A 160 10.00 -13.50 -7.62
C ILE A 160 9.09 -12.50 -8.36
N SER A 161 8.68 -11.41 -7.70
CA SER A 161 7.87 -10.34 -8.32
C SER A 161 8.60 -9.71 -9.52
N ASP A 162 9.91 -9.47 -9.38
CA ASP A 162 10.72 -8.92 -10.46
C ASP A 162 10.84 -9.89 -11.63
N ARG A 163 11.05 -11.18 -11.36
CA ARG A 163 11.01 -12.23 -12.38
C ARG A 163 9.64 -12.30 -13.08
N ALA A 164 8.54 -12.22 -12.32
CA ALA A 164 7.19 -12.22 -12.86
C ALA A 164 6.96 -11.05 -13.83
N ARG A 165 7.41 -9.83 -13.46
CA ARG A 165 7.32 -8.63 -14.30
C ARG A 165 8.08 -8.80 -15.62
N MET A 166 9.26 -9.41 -15.58
CA MET A 166 10.06 -9.71 -16.79
C MET A 166 9.36 -10.67 -17.76
N ARG A 167 8.44 -11.51 -17.26
CA ARG A 167 7.64 -12.44 -18.08
C ARG A 167 6.34 -11.83 -18.59
N GLY A 168 5.99 -10.61 -18.20
CA GLY A 168 4.80 -9.90 -18.67
C GLY A 168 3.49 -10.63 -18.34
N ARG A 169 2.62 -10.80 -19.34
CA ARG A 169 1.29 -11.41 -19.17
C ARG A 169 1.26 -12.87 -19.64
N THR A 170 2.13 -13.71 -19.08
CA THR A 170 2.24 -15.14 -19.41
C THR A 170 1.73 -16.03 -18.27
N LYS A 171 1.53 -17.33 -18.55
CA LYS A 171 1.21 -18.32 -17.50
C LYS A 171 2.34 -18.53 -16.50
N GLU A 172 3.59 -18.38 -16.94
CA GLU A 172 4.75 -18.37 -16.06
C GLU A 172 4.71 -17.18 -15.10
N ALA A 173 4.37 -15.97 -15.60
CA ALA A 173 4.20 -14.80 -14.75
C ALA A 173 3.07 -14.99 -13.71
N GLU A 174 1.95 -15.61 -14.11
CA GLU A 174 0.85 -15.94 -13.19
C GLU A 174 1.31 -16.83 -12.04
N GLU A 175 2.09 -17.86 -12.33
CA GLU A 175 2.64 -18.77 -11.32
C GLU A 175 3.64 -18.09 -10.41
N LEU A 176 4.55 -17.27 -10.96
CA LEU A 176 5.49 -16.48 -10.18
C LEU A 176 4.76 -15.49 -9.27
N TRP A 177 3.72 -14.81 -9.76
CA TRP A 177 2.93 -13.91 -8.92
C TRP A 177 2.23 -14.63 -7.77
N LYS A 178 1.71 -15.85 -8.00
CA LYS A 178 1.14 -16.68 -6.92
C LYS A 178 2.21 -17.01 -5.86
N GLN A 179 3.38 -17.49 -6.28
CA GLN A 179 4.49 -17.76 -5.35
C GLN A 179 4.93 -16.52 -4.58
N ALA A 180 5.05 -15.36 -5.25
CA ALA A 180 5.37 -14.10 -4.58
C ALA A 180 4.32 -13.76 -3.51
N THR A 181 3.03 -13.94 -3.79
CA THR A 181 1.97 -13.69 -2.80
C THR A 181 2.02 -14.63 -1.60
N GLU A 182 2.39 -15.90 -1.78
CA GLU A 182 2.59 -16.87 -0.69
C GLU A 182 3.77 -16.48 0.21
N HIS A 183 4.88 -16.05 -0.37
CA HIS A 183 6.05 -15.61 0.39
C HIS A 183 5.81 -14.27 1.12
N TYR A 184 5.11 -13.31 0.49
CA TYR A 184 4.67 -12.11 1.19
C TYR A 184 3.73 -12.44 2.36
N GLU A 185 2.78 -13.34 2.15
CA GLU A 185 1.90 -13.82 3.23
C GLU A 185 2.72 -14.40 4.38
N LYS A 186 3.68 -15.28 4.08
CA LYS A 186 4.53 -15.90 5.10
C LYS A 186 5.35 -14.86 5.87
N ALA A 187 5.91 -13.87 5.17
CA ALA A 187 6.65 -12.77 5.79
C ALA A 187 5.77 -11.96 6.75
N VAL A 188 4.54 -11.63 6.35
CA VAL A 188 3.57 -10.90 7.19
C VAL A 188 3.07 -11.77 8.35
N GLN A 189 2.89 -13.08 8.19
CA GLN A 189 2.53 -13.98 9.29
C GLN A 189 3.61 -14.02 10.37
N LEU A 190 4.88 -14.00 9.96
CA LEU A 190 6.03 -13.98 10.88
C LEU A 190 6.26 -12.58 11.48
N ASN A 191 5.97 -11.52 10.73
CA ASN A 191 6.06 -10.14 11.18
C ASN A 191 4.87 -9.29 10.72
N TRP A 192 3.82 -9.26 11.54
CA TRP A 192 2.53 -8.66 11.20
C TRP A 192 2.53 -7.12 11.18
N ASN A 193 3.57 -6.48 11.72
CA ASN A 193 3.60 -5.03 11.94
C ASN A 193 4.36 -4.23 10.87
N SER A 194 4.50 -4.78 9.65
CA SER A 194 5.19 -4.13 8.53
C SER A 194 4.20 -3.56 7.49
N PRO A 195 3.96 -2.22 7.47
CA PRO A 195 3.18 -1.57 6.42
C PRO A 195 3.73 -1.85 5.01
N GLN A 196 5.05 -1.85 4.86
CA GLN A 196 5.74 -2.06 3.59
C GLN A 196 5.48 -3.46 3.04
N ALA A 197 5.55 -4.50 3.88
CA ALA A 197 5.25 -5.87 3.47
C ALA A 197 3.79 -6.03 3.05
N LEU A 198 2.85 -5.45 3.79
CA LEU A 198 1.42 -5.45 3.43
C LEU A 198 1.16 -4.70 2.12
N ASN A 199 1.80 -3.55 1.90
CA ASN A 199 1.68 -2.81 0.65
C ASN A 199 2.21 -3.59 -0.54
N ASN A 200 3.38 -4.21 -0.42
CA ASN A 200 3.97 -4.98 -1.51
C ASN A 200 3.20 -6.27 -1.80
N TRP A 201 2.64 -6.90 -0.76
CA TRP A 201 1.68 -7.99 -0.95
C TRP A 201 0.45 -7.54 -1.74
N GLY A 202 -0.12 -6.37 -1.40
CA GLY A 202 -1.22 -5.76 -2.14
C GLY A 202 -0.88 -5.50 -3.60
N LEU A 203 0.33 -5.01 -3.89
CA LEU A 203 0.81 -4.78 -5.25
C LEU A 203 0.95 -6.09 -6.05
N ALA A 204 1.54 -7.13 -5.45
CA ALA A 204 1.66 -8.44 -6.10
C ALA A 204 0.28 -9.03 -6.41
N LEU A 205 -0.70 -8.88 -5.50
CA LEU A 205 -2.09 -9.29 -5.75
C LEU A 205 -2.74 -8.45 -6.86
N GLN A 206 -2.45 -7.15 -6.94
CA GLN A 206 -2.94 -6.30 -8.01
C GLN A 206 -2.41 -6.75 -9.38
N GLU A 207 -1.11 -7.02 -9.48
CA GLU A 207 -0.48 -7.54 -10.71
C GLU A 207 -1.03 -8.92 -11.09
N LEU A 208 -1.17 -9.83 -10.13
CA LEU A 208 -1.81 -11.12 -10.34
C LEU A 208 -3.24 -10.95 -10.87
N SER A 209 -4.02 -10.04 -10.28
CA SER A 209 -5.41 -9.77 -10.67
C SER A 209 -5.55 -9.26 -12.12
N ALA A 210 -4.50 -8.65 -12.68
CA ALA A 210 -4.50 -8.11 -14.02
C ALA A 210 -4.36 -9.19 -15.11
N ILE A 211 -3.85 -10.38 -14.75
CA ILE A 211 -3.53 -11.46 -15.69
C ILE A 211 -4.33 -12.75 -15.47
N VAL A 212 -4.93 -12.94 -14.30
CA VAL A 212 -5.80 -14.10 -13.99
C VAL A 212 -7.17 -14.02 -14.67
N PRO A 213 -7.88 -15.16 -14.83
CA PRO A 213 -9.25 -15.17 -15.31
C PRO A 213 -10.22 -14.37 -14.41
N ALA A 214 -11.28 -13.81 -15.02
CA ALA A 214 -12.25 -12.96 -14.33
C ALA A 214 -12.91 -13.62 -13.10
N LYS A 215 -13.05 -14.95 -13.10
CA LYS A 215 -13.62 -15.72 -11.98
C LYS A 215 -12.78 -15.62 -10.71
N GLU A 216 -11.46 -15.53 -10.83
CA GLU A 216 -10.53 -15.46 -9.70
C GLU A 216 -10.23 -14.01 -9.31
N LYS A 217 -10.27 -13.10 -10.28
CA LYS A 217 -9.95 -11.68 -10.14
C LYS A 217 -10.63 -11.01 -8.93
N HIS A 218 -11.93 -11.24 -8.74
CA HIS A 218 -12.71 -10.56 -7.68
C HIS A 218 -12.17 -10.81 -6.27
N ASN A 219 -11.81 -12.06 -5.95
CA ASN A 219 -11.30 -12.41 -4.64
C ASN A 219 -9.88 -11.87 -4.41
N ILE A 220 -9.06 -11.88 -5.46
CA ILE A 220 -7.70 -11.35 -5.43
C ILE A 220 -7.72 -9.84 -5.20
N VAL A 221 -8.57 -9.10 -5.94
CA VAL A 221 -8.74 -7.64 -5.77
C VAL A 221 -9.24 -7.29 -4.38
N LYS A 222 -10.23 -8.03 -3.84
CA LYS A 222 -10.70 -7.83 -2.46
C LYS A 222 -9.57 -8.04 -1.43
N THR A 223 -8.73 -9.05 -1.66
CA THR A 223 -7.58 -9.32 -0.80
C THR A 223 -6.56 -8.18 -0.90
N ALA A 224 -6.25 -7.69 -2.10
CA ALA A 224 -5.35 -6.55 -2.31
C ALA A 224 -5.83 -5.29 -1.55
N ILE A 225 -7.12 -4.95 -1.69
CA ILE A 225 -7.76 -3.84 -0.95
C ILE A 225 -7.57 -4.00 0.56
N SER A 226 -7.80 -5.21 1.08
CA SER A 226 -7.60 -5.51 2.51
C SER A 226 -6.15 -5.29 2.95
N LYS A 227 -5.15 -5.70 2.14
CA LYS A 227 -3.73 -5.51 2.48
C LYS A 227 -3.32 -4.03 2.46
N PHE A 228 -3.76 -3.26 1.47
CA PHE A 228 -3.50 -1.82 1.48
C PHE A 228 -4.16 -1.11 2.66
N ARG A 229 -5.41 -1.44 3.01
CA ARG A 229 -6.07 -0.92 4.21
C ARG A 229 -5.31 -1.27 5.49
N ALA A 230 -4.85 -2.52 5.63
CA ALA A 230 -4.04 -2.94 6.77
C ALA A 230 -2.72 -2.16 6.86
N ALA A 231 -2.05 -1.90 5.73
CA ALA A 231 -0.85 -1.07 5.69
C ALA A 231 -1.13 0.37 6.18
N ILE A 232 -2.24 0.97 5.75
CA ILE A 232 -2.67 2.30 6.18
C ILE A 232 -3.03 2.31 7.68
N GLN A 233 -3.65 1.24 8.20
CA GLN A 233 -3.97 1.14 9.62
C GLN A 233 -2.73 1.07 10.52
N LEU A 234 -1.65 0.42 10.06
CA LEU A 234 -0.37 0.42 10.77
C LEU A 234 0.36 1.77 10.67
N GLN A 235 0.29 2.41 9.51
CA GLN A 235 0.89 3.72 9.27
C GLN A 235 -0.06 4.61 8.46
N PHE A 236 -0.82 5.45 9.16
CA PHE A 236 -1.89 6.25 8.55
C PHE A 236 -1.41 7.21 7.47
N ASP A 237 -0.17 7.71 7.55
CA ASP A 237 0.42 8.58 6.53
C ASP A 237 1.22 7.84 5.46
N PHE A 238 1.05 6.52 5.34
CA PHE A 238 1.74 5.74 4.32
C PHE A 238 1.16 5.99 2.92
N HIS A 239 1.54 7.13 2.36
CA HIS A 239 1.02 7.68 1.11
C HIS A 239 1.08 6.72 -0.09
N ARG A 240 2.05 5.77 -0.11
CA ARG A 240 2.14 4.73 -1.15
C ARG A 240 0.96 3.76 -1.08
N ALA A 241 0.63 3.25 0.10
CA ALA A 241 -0.52 2.37 0.29
C ALA A 241 -1.85 3.10 0.04
N ILE A 242 -1.96 4.37 0.47
CA ILE A 242 -3.11 5.23 0.16
C ILE A 242 -3.28 5.37 -1.36
N TYR A 243 -2.19 5.68 -2.07
CA TYR A 243 -2.22 5.82 -3.53
C TYR A 243 -2.61 4.51 -4.22
N ASN A 244 -1.97 3.39 -3.84
CA ASN A 244 -2.21 2.08 -4.42
C ASN A 244 -3.64 1.58 -4.16
N LEU A 245 -4.21 1.88 -2.99
CA LEU A 245 -5.62 1.60 -2.75
C LEU A 245 -6.53 2.38 -3.71
N GLY A 246 -6.23 3.66 -3.95
CA GLY A 246 -6.92 4.46 -4.96
C GLY A 246 -6.86 3.84 -6.37
N THR A 247 -5.68 3.36 -6.80
CA THR A 247 -5.51 2.76 -8.13
C THR A 247 -6.26 1.42 -8.28
N VAL A 248 -6.29 0.60 -7.23
CA VAL A 248 -7.08 -0.64 -7.24
C VAL A 248 -8.58 -0.37 -7.26
N LEU A 249 -9.07 0.62 -6.51
CA LEU A 249 -10.48 1.01 -6.53
C LEU A 249 -10.90 1.56 -7.90
N TYR A 250 -10.02 2.32 -8.56
CA TYR A 250 -10.23 2.76 -9.95
C TYR A 250 -10.39 1.56 -10.89
N SER A 251 -9.46 0.62 -10.81
CA SER A 251 -9.43 -0.56 -11.68
C SER A 251 -10.67 -1.43 -11.48
N LEU A 252 -11.10 -1.59 -10.23
CA LEU A 252 -12.33 -2.30 -9.87
C LEU A 252 -13.58 -1.59 -10.44
N ALA A 253 -13.62 -0.24 -10.41
CA ALA A 253 -14.72 0.53 -10.99
C ALA A 253 -14.82 0.31 -12.51
N GLU A 254 -13.69 0.34 -13.22
CA GLU A 254 -13.63 0.08 -14.67
C GLU A 254 -14.10 -1.34 -15.02
N ASP A 255 -13.68 -2.34 -14.25
CA ASP A 255 -14.12 -3.72 -14.45
C ASP A 255 -15.64 -3.88 -14.28
N LEU A 256 -16.20 -3.28 -13.23
CA LEU A 256 -17.64 -3.33 -12.96
C LEU A 256 -18.46 -2.61 -14.03
N LEU A 257 -17.97 -1.48 -14.56
CA LEU A 257 -18.58 -0.83 -15.72
C LEU A 257 -18.57 -1.74 -16.95
N ARG A 258 -17.45 -2.40 -17.23
CA ARG A 258 -17.31 -3.27 -18.41
C ARG A 258 -18.20 -4.52 -18.34
N ILE A 259 -18.38 -5.09 -17.16
CA ILE A 259 -19.21 -6.29 -16.95
C ILE A 259 -20.72 -5.96 -17.01
N GLY A 260 -21.09 -4.67 -17.06
CA GLY A 260 -22.47 -4.25 -17.28
C GLY A 260 -23.37 -4.41 -16.06
N GLY A 261 -22.82 -4.22 -14.86
CA GLY A 261 -23.56 -4.22 -13.59
C GLY A 261 -24.36 -5.49 -13.37
N SER A 262 -23.76 -6.52 -12.78
CA SER A 262 -24.56 -7.63 -12.23
C SER A 262 -25.48 -7.05 -11.17
N GLY A 263 -26.78 -7.10 -11.42
CA GLY A 263 -27.85 -6.55 -10.58
C GLY A 263 -28.04 -7.28 -9.26
N SER A 264 -27.02 -7.28 -8.41
CA SER A 264 -27.14 -7.52 -6.98
C SER A 264 -27.24 -6.17 -6.29
N SER A 265 -28.32 -5.93 -5.54
CA SER A 265 -28.50 -4.72 -4.73
C SER A 265 -27.47 -4.53 -3.61
N LYS A 266 -26.49 -5.43 -3.49
CA LYS A 266 -25.45 -5.44 -2.45
C LYS A 266 -24.05 -5.02 -2.95
N ASP A 267 -23.83 -4.87 -4.26
CA ASP A 267 -22.51 -4.51 -4.78
C ASP A 267 -22.33 -2.99 -4.87
N VAL A 268 -21.14 -2.49 -4.49
CA VAL A 268 -20.79 -1.06 -4.52
C VAL A 268 -20.85 -0.55 -5.96
N SER A 269 -21.59 0.55 -6.19
CA SER A 269 -21.70 1.12 -7.52
C SER A 269 -20.34 1.60 -8.05
N PRO A 270 -20.08 1.52 -9.37
CA PRO A 270 -18.85 2.05 -9.94
C PRO A 270 -18.58 3.52 -9.59
N ASN A 271 -19.63 4.35 -9.52
CA ASN A 271 -19.52 5.76 -9.14
C ASN A 271 -19.01 5.95 -7.71
N GLU A 272 -19.43 5.12 -6.75
CA GLU A 272 -18.91 5.18 -5.39
C GLU A 272 -17.44 4.75 -5.35
N LEU A 273 -17.04 3.75 -6.13
CA LEU A 273 -15.62 3.37 -6.24
C LEU A 273 -14.74 4.46 -6.87
N TYR A 274 -15.23 5.15 -7.89
CA TYR A 274 -14.54 6.33 -8.45
C TYR A 274 -14.41 7.46 -7.44
N SER A 275 -15.48 7.72 -6.68
CA SER A 275 -15.47 8.71 -5.60
C SER A 275 -14.43 8.33 -4.53
N GLN A 276 -14.42 7.08 -4.06
CA GLN A 276 -13.43 6.58 -3.10
C GLN A 276 -12.01 6.67 -3.65
N CYS A 277 -11.79 6.23 -4.89
CA CYS A 277 -10.51 6.38 -5.59
C CYS A 277 -10.02 7.83 -5.56
N ALA A 278 -10.89 8.78 -5.90
CA ALA A 278 -10.52 10.19 -5.93
C ALA A 278 -10.17 10.74 -4.54
N ILE A 279 -10.87 10.29 -3.48
CA ILE A 279 -10.55 10.62 -2.08
C ILE A 279 -9.15 10.12 -1.72
N TYR A 280 -8.84 8.86 -2.03
CA TYR A 280 -7.52 8.25 -1.77
C TYR A 280 -6.41 8.98 -2.52
N ILE A 281 -6.58 9.25 -3.82
CA ILE A 281 -5.58 9.95 -4.64
C ILE A 281 -5.39 11.40 -4.18
N ALA A 282 -6.46 12.10 -3.79
CA ALA A 282 -6.38 13.44 -3.22
C ALA A 282 -5.58 13.45 -1.90
N ALA A 283 -5.82 12.49 -1.01
CA ALA A 283 -5.07 12.36 0.24
C ALA A 283 -3.60 12.03 0.00
N ALA A 284 -3.29 11.09 -0.90
CA ALA A 284 -1.91 10.76 -1.26
C ALA A 284 -1.17 11.98 -1.85
N HIS A 285 -1.83 12.74 -2.73
CA HIS A 285 -1.28 13.99 -3.25
C HIS A 285 -1.08 15.04 -2.15
N ALA A 286 -2.03 15.21 -1.22
CA ALA A 286 -1.88 16.17 -0.13
C ALA A 286 -0.70 15.84 0.80
N LEU A 287 -0.48 14.55 1.09
CA LEU A 287 0.67 14.08 1.88
C LEU A 287 2.01 14.26 1.15
N LYS A 288 2.03 14.09 -0.17
CA LYS A 288 3.24 14.19 -1.02
C LYS A 288 2.99 14.98 -2.32
N PRO A 289 2.82 16.31 -2.25
CA PRO A 289 2.42 17.12 -3.42
C PRO A 289 3.48 17.19 -4.52
N ASN A 290 4.75 16.97 -4.16
CA ASN A 290 5.87 17.03 -5.09
C ASN A 290 6.02 15.76 -5.95
N TYR A 291 5.24 14.71 -5.71
CA TYR A 291 5.30 13.47 -6.49
C TYR A 291 4.55 13.65 -7.82
N PRO A 292 5.25 13.64 -8.99
CA PRO A 292 4.62 13.95 -10.28
C PRO A 292 3.50 12.97 -10.66
N VAL A 293 3.66 11.71 -10.26
CA VAL A 293 2.66 10.65 -10.45
C VAL A 293 1.35 11.05 -9.76
N TYR A 294 1.38 11.44 -8.48
CA TYR A 294 0.17 11.75 -7.71
C TYR A 294 -0.53 12.99 -8.28
N ARG A 295 0.23 13.99 -8.71
CA ARG A 295 -0.31 15.17 -9.39
C ARG A 295 -1.02 14.79 -10.70
N SER A 296 -0.44 13.86 -11.46
CA SER A 296 -1.01 13.41 -12.74
C SER A 296 -2.28 12.59 -12.51
N ALA A 297 -2.24 11.66 -11.57
CA ALA A 297 -3.40 10.86 -11.18
C ALA A 297 -4.54 11.74 -10.64
N LEU A 298 -4.23 12.71 -9.76
CA LEU A 298 -5.21 13.64 -9.22
C LEU A 298 -5.91 14.42 -10.35
N ARG A 299 -5.18 14.87 -11.38
CA ARG A 299 -5.78 15.58 -12.52
C ARG A 299 -6.85 14.73 -13.23
N LEU A 300 -6.69 13.41 -13.27
CA LEU A 300 -7.64 12.49 -13.90
C LEU A 300 -8.89 12.28 -13.05
N VAL A 301 -8.73 12.17 -11.73
CA VAL A 301 -9.83 11.79 -10.82
C VAL A 301 -10.46 12.96 -10.09
N ARG A 302 -9.91 14.17 -10.18
CA ARG A 302 -10.41 15.35 -9.43
C ARG A 302 -11.89 15.64 -9.73
N SER A 303 -12.35 15.44 -10.96
CA SER A 303 -13.76 15.63 -11.32
C SER A 303 -14.71 14.58 -10.72
N MET A 304 -14.17 13.51 -10.13
CA MET A 304 -14.94 12.48 -9.42
C MET A 304 -15.15 12.85 -7.93
N LEU A 305 -14.49 13.90 -7.44
CA LEU A 305 -14.76 14.45 -6.11
C LEU A 305 -16.01 15.34 -6.13
N PRO A 306 -16.81 15.33 -5.05
CA PRO A 306 -17.95 16.22 -4.91
C PRO A 306 -17.51 17.64 -4.48
N LEU A 307 -16.75 18.33 -5.33
CA LEU A 307 -16.20 19.67 -5.04
C LEU A 307 -17.29 20.67 -4.60
N PRO A 308 -17.05 21.54 -3.61
CA PRO A 308 -15.79 21.78 -2.91
C PRO A 308 -15.52 20.83 -1.71
N TYR A 309 -16.21 19.71 -1.65
CA TYR A 309 -16.07 18.71 -0.58
C TYR A 309 -15.23 17.52 -1.03
N LEU A 310 -14.68 16.80 -0.06
CA LEU A 310 -13.97 15.55 -0.28
C LEU A 310 -14.95 14.37 -0.36
N LYS A 311 -15.97 14.35 0.51
CA LYS A 311 -17.04 13.35 0.48
C LYS A 311 -18.39 13.98 0.77
N VAL A 312 -19.41 13.49 0.09
CA VAL A 312 -20.82 13.80 0.35
C VAL A 312 -21.58 12.49 0.40
N GLY A 313 -22.50 12.35 1.34
CA GLY A 313 -23.30 11.13 1.48
C GLY A 313 -24.37 11.29 2.54
N TYR A 314 -25.17 10.24 2.74
CA TYR A 314 -26.19 10.25 3.78
C TYR A 314 -25.72 9.48 5.01
N LEU A 315 -26.05 10.02 6.18
CA LEU A 315 -25.91 9.36 7.47
C LEU A 315 -27.19 9.62 8.27
N THR A 316 -27.55 8.66 9.11
CA THR A 316 -28.63 8.78 10.07
C THR A 316 -28.04 9.26 11.39
N ALA A 317 -28.54 10.39 11.88
CA ALA A 317 -28.02 11.09 13.04
C ALA A 317 -29.13 11.35 14.07
N PRO A 318 -28.81 11.37 15.38
CA PRO A 318 -29.78 11.75 16.40
C PRO A 318 -30.14 13.24 16.29
N PRO A 319 -31.25 13.67 16.91
CA PRO A 319 -31.50 15.09 17.16
C PRO A 319 -30.31 15.73 17.88
N ALA A 320 -29.91 16.91 17.43
CA ALA A 320 -28.73 17.54 17.98
C ALA A 320 -28.91 17.91 19.46
N GLY A 321 -27.88 17.61 20.26
CA GLY A 321 -27.93 17.72 21.72
C GLY A 321 -28.59 16.55 22.44
N ASN A 322 -29.14 15.55 21.73
CA ASN A 322 -29.71 14.35 22.33
C ASN A 322 -29.17 13.05 21.67
N PRO A 323 -27.95 12.62 22.01
CA PRO A 323 -27.31 11.46 21.38
C PRO A 323 -27.99 10.12 21.71
N ILE A 324 -28.84 10.07 22.74
CA ILE A 324 -29.55 8.85 23.21
C ILE A 324 -31.05 8.95 22.85
N ALA A 325 -31.38 9.69 21.79
CA ALA A 325 -32.76 9.82 21.35
C ALA A 325 -33.33 8.45 20.91
N PRO A 326 -34.63 8.21 21.13
CA PRO A 326 -35.32 7.04 20.59
C PRO A 326 -35.06 6.89 19.09
N HIS A 327 -34.96 5.65 18.59
CA HIS A 327 -34.60 5.39 17.19
C HIS A 327 -35.47 6.12 16.17
N ASN A 328 -36.76 6.32 16.47
CA ASN A 328 -37.72 7.03 15.61
C ASN A 328 -37.39 8.52 15.40
N ASP A 329 -36.59 9.11 16.30
CA ASP A 329 -36.21 10.52 16.23
C ASP A 329 -34.93 10.74 15.43
N TRP A 330 -34.20 9.68 15.11
CA TRP A 330 -33.01 9.75 14.27
C TRP A 330 -33.41 10.04 12.82
N LYS A 331 -32.68 10.97 12.20
CA LYS A 331 -33.01 11.42 10.84
C LYS A 331 -31.87 11.14 9.90
N ARG A 332 -32.21 10.45 8.82
CA ARG A 332 -31.34 10.31 7.66
C ARG A 332 -31.21 11.68 6.98
N THR A 333 -30.01 12.23 6.98
CA THR A 333 -29.70 13.56 6.44
C THR A 333 -28.41 13.50 5.63
N GLN A 334 -28.18 14.52 4.81
CA GLN A 334 -26.96 14.60 4.03
C GLN A 334 -25.82 15.18 4.90
N PHE A 335 -24.64 14.58 4.78
CA PHE A 335 -23.40 15.03 5.41
C PHE A 335 -22.37 15.35 4.34
N VAL A 336 -21.53 16.33 4.65
CA VAL A 336 -20.38 16.73 3.82
C VAL A 336 -19.11 16.73 4.65
N LEU A 337 -18.02 16.27 4.06
CA LEU A 337 -16.69 16.27 4.66
C LEU A 337 -15.76 17.11 3.79
N ASN A 338 -15.16 18.15 4.36
CA ASN A 338 -14.09 18.93 3.74
C ASN A 338 -12.78 18.76 4.54
N HIS A 339 -11.80 19.64 4.32
CA HIS A 339 -10.52 19.62 5.02
C HIS A 339 -10.58 20.14 6.48
N GLU A 340 -11.69 20.78 6.89
CA GLU A 340 -11.89 21.38 8.21
C GLU A 340 -12.79 20.55 9.12
N GLY A 341 -13.78 19.85 8.57
CA GLY A 341 -14.77 19.13 9.36
C GLY A 341 -15.79 18.32 8.59
N LEU A 342 -16.54 17.53 9.36
CA LEU A 342 -17.77 16.83 8.96
C LEU A 342 -18.98 17.67 9.38
N TYR A 343 -19.87 17.96 8.45
CA TYR A 343 -21.03 18.83 8.66
C TYR A 343 -22.34 18.18 8.19
N GLN A 344 -23.37 18.24 9.02
CA GLN A 344 -24.74 17.90 8.65
C GLN A 344 -25.39 19.04 7.86
N LEU A 345 -25.95 18.74 6.70
CA LEU A 345 -26.74 19.68 5.91
C LEU A 345 -28.22 19.61 6.30
N VAL A 346 -28.86 20.77 6.47
CA VAL A 346 -30.30 20.88 6.72
C VAL A 346 -31.01 21.19 5.41
N GLU A 347 -32.03 20.39 5.06
CA GLU A 347 -32.94 20.68 3.94
C GLU A 347 -33.75 21.95 4.23
N SER A 348 -33.17 23.10 3.90
CA SER A 348 -33.81 24.40 3.95
C SER A 348 -33.05 25.35 3.02
N GLU A 349 -33.02 25.06 1.71
CA GLU A 349 -32.75 26.07 0.65
C GLU A 349 -32.83 25.55 -0.81
N GLN A 350 -33.67 24.53 -1.10
CA GLN A 350 -33.90 24.08 -2.49
C GLN A 350 -35.39 24.00 -2.87
N LYS A 351 -36.14 25.06 -2.60
CA LYS A 351 -37.36 25.36 -3.37
C LYS A 351 -37.27 26.80 -3.88
N PRO A 352 -37.29 27.05 -5.21
CA PRO A 352 -37.62 28.38 -5.70
C PRO A 352 -39.08 28.64 -5.32
N SER A 353 -39.28 29.54 -4.37
CA SER A 353 -40.59 30.01 -3.95
C SER A 353 -41.33 30.58 -5.16
N ARG A 354 -42.42 29.92 -5.59
CA ARG A 354 -43.51 30.65 -6.22
C ARG A 354 -44.19 31.44 -5.11
N GLN A 355 -44.04 32.75 -5.18
CA GLN A 355 -44.72 33.72 -4.33
C GLN A 355 -46.22 33.44 -4.30
N SER A 356 -46.79 33.26 -3.11
CA SER A 356 -48.13 33.76 -2.84
C SER A 356 -48.13 34.44 -1.48
N LEU A 357 -48.58 35.69 -1.48
CA LEU A 357 -48.77 36.53 -0.30
C LEU A 357 -50.01 36.03 0.45
N SER A 358 -49.86 35.72 1.74
CA SER A 358 -50.87 35.97 2.80
C SER A 358 -50.56 35.13 4.04
N SER A 359 -50.16 35.79 5.12
CA SER A 359 -50.71 35.66 6.49
C SER A 359 -49.69 36.09 7.55
N LYS A 360 -50.24 36.61 8.66
CA LYS A 360 -49.62 37.42 9.72
C LYS A 360 -48.41 36.79 10.42
N PRO A 361 -47.53 37.61 11.04
CA PRO A 361 -46.40 37.13 11.81
C PRO A 361 -46.90 36.62 13.17
N THR A 362 -46.97 35.30 13.33
CA THR A 362 -46.96 34.67 14.64
C THR A 362 -45.54 34.24 14.93
N ASP A 363 -45.03 34.63 16.10
CA ASP A 363 -43.72 34.30 16.66
C ASP A 363 -43.27 32.87 16.33
N ALA A 364 -42.53 32.72 15.24
CA ALA A 364 -41.76 31.53 14.96
C ALA A 364 -40.56 31.62 15.89
N ALA A 365 -40.71 31.02 17.07
CA ALA A 365 -39.60 30.66 17.93
C ALA A 365 -38.45 30.18 17.04
N HIS A 366 -37.31 30.88 17.10
CA HIS A 366 -36.07 30.43 16.52
C HIS A 366 -35.75 29.05 17.09
N SER A 367 -36.25 27.99 16.46
CA SER A 367 -35.74 26.66 16.67
C SER A 367 -34.31 26.72 16.15
N ASN A 368 -33.36 26.96 17.06
CA ASN A 368 -31.96 26.67 16.84
C ASN A 368 -31.90 25.20 16.43
N ARG A 369 -32.00 24.92 15.13
CA ARG A 369 -31.76 23.58 14.57
C ARG A 369 -30.27 23.36 14.72
N SER A 370 -29.88 22.93 15.91
CA SER A 370 -28.53 22.46 16.16
C SER A 370 -28.26 21.34 15.15
N THR A 371 -27.10 21.41 14.50
CA THR A 371 -26.67 20.50 13.45
C THR A 371 -25.42 19.80 13.93
N VAL A 372 -25.25 18.53 13.58
CA VAL A 372 -24.01 17.83 13.89
C VAL A 372 -22.87 18.49 13.11
N LYS A 373 -21.85 18.95 13.84
CA LYS A 373 -20.63 19.53 13.28
C LYS A 373 -19.45 18.96 14.05
N VAL A 374 -18.49 18.40 13.32
CA VAL A 374 -17.28 17.82 13.90
C VAL A 374 -16.08 18.44 13.20
N GLY A 375 -15.35 19.30 13.91
CA GLY A 375 -14.07 19.82 13.41
C GLY A 375 -13.02 18.72 13.42
N ILE A 376 -12.23 18.61 12.35
CA ILE A 376 -11.11 17.66 12.26
C ILE A 376 -10.15 17.76 13.45
N PRO A 377 -9.78 18.96 13.96
CA PRO A 377 -8.92 19.09 15.14
C PRO A 377 -9.53 18.49 16.42
N ASN A 378 -10.86 18.36 16.49
CA ASN A 378 -11.56 17.89 17.68
C ASN A 378 -11.70 16.36 17.73
N ILE A 379 -11.35 15.65 16.65
CA ILE A 379 -11.46 14.20 16.57
C ILE A 379 -10.34 13.53 17.37
N ALA A 380 -10.71 12.67 18.31
CA ALA A 380 -9.81 11.81 19.07
C ALA A 380 -9.69 10.41 18.44
N SER A 381 -10.81 9.81 18.06
CA SER A 381 -10.86 8.51 17.36
C SER A 381 -12.10 8.39 16.49
N VAL A 382 -12.01 7.50 15.50
CA VAL A 382 -13.14 7.13 14.64
C VAL A 382 -13.15 5.62 14.46
N SER A 383 -14.27 4.98 14.76
CA SER A 383 -14.43 3.53 14.67
C SER A 383 -15.81 3.12 14.19
N ALA A 384 -15.89 1.93 13.60
CA ALA A 384 -17.16 1.23 13.49
C ALA A 384 -17.70 0.94 14.90
N PHE A 385 -19.00 1.03 15.09
CA PHE A 385 -19.66 0.84 16.36
C PHE A 385 -20.93 0.03 16.16
N ALA A 386 -21.08 -1.06 16.91
CA ALA A 386 -22.25 -1.92 16.88
C ALA A 386 -22.80 -2.02 18.30
N ASP A 387 -23.91 -1.33 18.56
CA ASP A 387 -24.58 -1.31 19.84
C ASP A 387 -26.10 -1.28 19.62
N LEU A 388 -26.85 -1.96 20.49
CA LEU A 388 -28.31 -2.07 20.38
C LEU A 388 -29.04 -0.73 20.65
N SER A 389 -28.36 0.24 21.25
CA SER A 389 -28.86 1.60 21.41
C SER A 389 -28.87 2.40 20.11
N LEU A 390 -28.13 1.99 19.08
CA LEU A 390 -28.19 2.63 17.76
C LEU A 390 -29.35 2.09 16.92
N PRO A 391 -29.93 2.92 16.02
CA PRO A 391 -30.83 2.43 15.00
C PRO A 391 -30.19 1.30 14.16
N PRO A 392 -30.99 0.40 13.58
CA PRO A 392 -30.48 -0.64 12.69
C PRO A 392 -29.63 -0.06 11.55
N GLY A 393 -28.41 -0.57 11.40
CA GLY A 393 -27.48 -0.15 10.34
C GLY A 393 -26.02 -0.31 10.75
N ALA A 394 -25.12 0.25 9.94
CA ALA A 394 -23.69 0.21 10.22
C ALA A 394 -23.30 1.45 11.03
N GLY A 395 -23.10 1.29 12.34
CA GLY A 395 -22.82 2.41 13.25
C GLY A 395 -21.39 2.93 13.14
N LEU A 396 -21.26 4.25 13.32
CA LEU A 396 -20.04 5.04 13.31
C LEU A 396 -19.96 5.79 14.63
N CYS A 397 -18.86 5.63 15.36
CA CYS A 397 -18.52 6.46 16.52
C CYS A 397 -17.38 7.39 16.15
N ILE A 398 -17.58 8.69 16.38
CA ILE A 398 -16.53 9.71 16.32
C ILE A 398 -16.35 10.24 17.74
N ASP A 399 -15.29 9.81 18.41
CA ASP A 399 -14.92 10.37 19.70
C ASP A 399 -14.31 11.73 19.48
N THR A 400 -14.86 12.75 20.15
CA THR A 400 -14.32 14.11 20.13
C THR A 400 -13.89 14.56 21.51
N ILE A 401 -13.15 15.66 21.59
CA ILE A 401 -12.81 16.31 22.86
C ILE A 401 -14.04 16.73 23.68
N ASP A 402 -15.19 16.92 23.02
CA ASP A 402 -16.46 17.33 23.62
C ASP A 402 -17.39 16.14 23.92
N GLY A 403 -16.94 14.92 23.62
CA GLY A 403 -17.69 13.67 23.80
C GLY A 403 -17.94 12.89 22.49
N PRO A 404 -18.49 11.67 22.58
CA PRO A 404 -18.72 10.82 21.43
C PRO A 404 -19.93 11.28 20.61
N ILE A 405 -19.80 11.17 19.28
CA ILE A 405 -20.87 11.41 18.31
C ILE A 405 -21.16 10.10 17.58
N TYR A 406 -22.41 9.68 17.62
CA TYR A 406 -22.87 8.45 16.98
C TYR A 406 -23.67 8.75 15.72
N LEU A 407 -23.32 8.08 14.63
CA LEU A 407 -23.98 8.17 13.33
C LEU A 407 -24.21 6.74 12.80
N VAL A 408 -25.17 6.58 11.89
CA VAL A 408 -25.46 5.28 11.26
C VAL A 408 -25.41 5.42 9.74
N ALA A 409 -24.57 4.63 9.09
CA ALA A 409 -24.51 4.52 7.63
C ALA A 409 -25.52 3.48 7.12
N ASP A 410 -25.97 3.68 5.87
CA ASP A 410 -26.96 2.80 5.22
C ASP A 410 -26.44 1.37 5.00
N SER A 411 -25.12 1.16 4.92
CA SER A 411 -24.47 -0.15 4.77
C SER A 411 -23.07 -0.15 5.37
N TRP A 412 -22.49 -1.35 5.56
CA TRP A 412 -21.11 -1.51 6.04
C TRP A 412 -20.08 -0.97 5.05
N GLU A 413 -20.34 -1.06 3.75
CA GLU A 413 -19.48 -0.52 2.70
C GLU A 413 -19.52 1.02 2.69
N SER A 414 -20.71 1.61 2.94
CA SER A 414 -20.85 3.06 3.12
C SER A 414 -20.10 3.54 4.37
N LEU A 415 -20.20 2.77 5.46
CA LEU A 415 -19.46 3.03 6.71
C LEU A 415 -17.94 3.01 6.47
N ASP A 416 -17.41 2.00 5.77
CA ASP A 416 -16.01 1.92 5.38
C ASP A 416 -15.56 3.17 4.61
N GLY A 417 -16.36 3.62 3.64
CA GLY A 417 -16.07 4.83 2.87
C GLY A 417 -16.04 6.11 3.72
N TRP A 418 -16.90 6.20 4.75
CA TRP A 418 -16.87 7.32 5.71
C TRP A 418 -15.68 7.24 6.66
N LEU A 419 -15.38 6.06 7.20
CA LEU A 419 -14.23 5.82 8.07
C LEU A 419 -12.93 6.18 7.37
N ASP A 420 -12.73 5.66 6.15
CA ASP A 420 -11.55 5.92 5.33
C ASP A 420 -11.42 7.42 5.06
N ALA A 421 -12.49 8.09 4.61
CA ALA A 421 -12.44 9.51 4.29
C ALA A 421 -12.12 10.38 5.52
N ILE A 422 -12.77 10.16 6.66
CA ILE A 422 -12.52 10.95 7.88
C ILE A 422 -11.09 10.73 8.38
N ARG A 423 -10.61 9.48 8.39
CA ARG A 423 -9.23 9.15 8.79
C ARG A 423 -8.19 9.78 7.86
N LEU A 424 -8.43 9.79 6.55
CA LEU A 424 -7.54 10.42 5.58
C LEU A 424 -7.46 11.94 5.76
N VAL A 425 -8.61 12.61 5.99
CA VAL A 425 -8.62 14.06 6.29
C VAL A 425 -7.88 14.33 7.59
N TYR A 426 -8.17 13.57 8.65
CA TYR A 426 -7.50 13.71 9.94
C TYR A 426 -5.99 13.50 9.83
N THR A 427 -5.56 12.47 9.10
CA THR A 427 -4.13 12.20 8.87
C THR A 427 -3.47 13.36 8.14
N THR A 428 -4.13 13.90 7.13
CA THR A 428 -3.63 15.04 6.35
C THR A 428 -3.50 16.29 7.24
N PHE A 429 -4.47 16.53 8.12
CA PHE A 429 -4.41 17.57 9.14
C PHE A 429 -3.26 17.35 10.13
N ALA A 430 -3.15 16.16 10.72
CA ALA A 430 -2.11 15.81 11.69
C ALA A 430 -0.69 15.94 11.10
N ARG A 431 -0.52 15.80 9.78
CA ARG A 431 0.74 16.02 9.07
C ARG A 431 0.95 17.48 8.60
N GLY A 432 0.08 18.41 8.97
CA GLY A 432 0.17 19.82 8.61
C GLY A 432 -0.03 20.08 7.11
N LYS A 433 -0.88 19.26 6.46
CA LYS A 433 -1.14 19.31 5.01
C LYS A 433 -2.58 19.71 4.67
N SER A 434 -3.35 20.22 5.63
CA SER A 434 -4.73 20.67 5.40
C SER A 434 -4.87 21.69 4.28
N ASP A 435 -3.97 22.67 4.19
CA ASP A 435 -4.00 23.70 3.13
C ASP A 435 -3.81 23.10 1.73
N VAL A 436 -3.00 22.04 1.62
CA VAL A 436 -2.80 21.33 0.35
C VAL A 436 -4.09 20.62 -0.05
N LEU A 437 -4.73 19.92 0.89
CA LEU A 437 -6.02 19.27 0.66
C LEU A 437 -7.13 20.28 0.35
N ALA A 438 -7.12 21.44 1.02
CA ALA A 438 -8.00 22.56 0.73
C ALA A 438 -7.85 22.99 -0.73
N GLY A 439 -6.63 23.26 -1.19
CA GLY A 439 -6.35 23.62 -2.58
C GLY A 439 -6.80 22.57 -3.59
N VAL A 440 -6.72 21.27 -3.25
CA VAL A 440 -7.25 20.20 -4.10
C VAL A 440 -8.77 20.32 -4.30
N ILE A 441 -9.51 20.54 -3.21
CA ILE A 441 -10.98 20.51 -3.23
C ILE A 441 -11.62 21.86 -3.58
N THR A 442 -10.97 23.00 -3.32
CA THR A 442 -11.52 24.33 -3.62
C THR A 442 -11.05 24.91 -4.95
N GLY A 443 -9.89 24.47 -5.45
CA GLY A 443 -9.30 24.93 -6.71
C GLY A 443 -8.27 26.03 -6.57
#